data_AF-A0AAP5JV24-F1
#
_entry.id   AF-A0AAP5JV24-F1
#
_cell.length_a   1.000
_cell.length_b   1.000
_cell.length_c   1.000
_cell.angle_alpha   90.00
_cell.angle_beta   90.00
_cell.angle_gamma   90.00
#
_symmetry.space_group_name_H-M   'P 1'
#
loop_
_entity.id
_entity.type
_entity.pdbx_description
1 polymer ?
#
loop_
_entity_poly.entity_id
_entity_poly.type
_entity_poly.pdbx_seq_one_letter_code
_entity_poly.pdbx_strand_id
1 'polypeptide(L)'
;MEHERELEPFLPTLPELIEMDLHSEFRSWVTEARHVIPKRKMERDPLFHLKNQISEILNEWKSDAEKESEILDKILTYHLKYERR
;
A
#
# COMPACT_ATOMS: atom_id res chain seq x y z
N MET A 1 9.39 3.09 20.88
CA MET A 1 8.04 2.60 20.58
C MET A 1 7.33 3.76 19.91
N GLU A 2 7.51 3.89 18.60
CA GLU A 2 6.96 5.02 17.86
C GLU A 2 5.49 4.75 17.56
N HIS A 3 4.67 5.73 17.90
CA HIS A 3 3.23 5.73 17.77
C HIS A 3 2.82 5.28 16.37
N GLU A 4 2.08 4.15 16.30
CA GLU A 4 1.22 3.83 15.18
C GLU A 4 0.37 5.08 14.92
N ARG A 5 0.64 5.80 13.83
CA ARG A 5 -0.28 6.85 13.38
C ARG A 5 -1.54 6.12 12.98
N GLU A 6 -2.53 6.08 13.85
CA GLU A 6 -3.82 5.47 13.55
C GLU A 6 -4.39 6.19 12.32
N LEU A 7 -4.29 5.52 11.17
CA LEU A 7 -4.85 6.02 9.92
C LEU A 7 -6.37 6.12 10.12
N GLU A 8 -6.96 7.31 9.89
CA GLU A 8 -8.40 7.54 9.99
C GLU A 8 -9.20 6.42 9.35
N PRO A 9 -10.28 5.90 9.97
CA PRO A 9 -11.06 4.80 9.40
C PRO A 9 -11.48 5.06 7.95
N PHE A 10 -11.18 4.11 7.06
CA PHE A 10 -11.59 4.17 5.64
C PHE A 10 -12.75 3.23 5.31
N LEU A 11 -12.86 2.13 6.06
CA LEU A 11 -13.91 1.16 5.79
C LEU A 11 -15.24 1.69 6.33
N PRO A 12 -16.34 1.56 5.57
CA PRO A 12 -17.65 1.82 6.11
C PRO A 12 -17.95 0.82 7.22
N THR A 13 -18.78 1.24 8.15
CA THR A 13 -19.42 0.34 9.10
C THR A 13 -20.42 -0.57 8.38
N LEU A 14 -20.84 -1.65 9.04
CA LEU A 14 -21.83 -2.56 8.47
C LEU A 14 -23.18 -1.87 8.16
N PRO A 15 -23.75 -1.00 9.03
CA PRO A 15 -24.96 -0.26 8.70
C PRO A 15 -24.78 0.65 7.49
N GLU A 16 -23.70 1.43 7.43
CA GLU A 16 -23.42 2.32 6.29
C GLU A 16 -23.31 1.54 4.98
N LEU A 17 -22.65 0.38 5.00
CA LEU A 17 -22.52 -0.47 3.82
C LEU A 17 -23.86 -1.02 3.32
N ILE A 18 -24.81 -1.30 4.23
CA ILE A 18 -26.15 -1.79 3.90
C ILE A 18 -27.02 -0.65 3.33
N GLU A 19 -26.86 0.57 3.87
CA GLU A 19 -27.61 1.76 3.44
C GLU A 19 -27.12 2.36 2.12
N MET A 20 -25.87 2.07 1.73
CA MET A 20 -25.28 2.54 0.48
C MET A 20 -26.10 2.13 -0.75
N ASP A 21 -26.40 3.11 -1.62
CA ASP A 21 -26.95 2.82 -2.93
C ASP A 21 -25.96 1.99 -3.76
N LEU A 22 -26.39 0.80 -4.18
CA LEU A 22 -25.64 -0.13 -5.03
C LEU A 22 -25.14 0.50 -6.34
N HIS A 23 -25.94 1.36 -6.96
CA HIS A 23 -25.67 1.85 -8.30
C HIS A 23 -24.72 3.05 -8.33
N SER A 24 -24.76 3.90 -7.31
CA SER A 24 -23.98 5.14 -7.25
C SER A 24 -22.92 5.10 -6.15
N GLU A 25 -23.32 5.04 -4.88
CA GLU A 25 -22.45 5.16 -3.71
C GLU A 25 -21.52 3.96 -3.56
N PHE A 26 -22.06 2.74 -3.56
CA PHE A 26 -21.27 1.53 -3.41
C PHE A 26 -20.28 1.36 -4.56
N ARG A 27 -20.71 1.61 -5.81
CA ARG A 27 -19.82 1.57 -6.99
C ARG A 27 -18.69 2.59 -6.88
N SER A 28 -18.99 3.79 -6.40
CA SER A 28 -17.99 4.85 -6.19
C SER A 28 -17.00 4.46 -5.10
N TRP A 29 -17.51 3.97 -3.96
CA TRP A 29 -16.69 3.47 -2.87
C TRP A 29 -15.77 2.32 -3.30
N VAL A 30 -16.26 1.33 -4.05
CA VAL A 30 -15.43 0.25 -4.60
C VAL A 30 -14.32 0.81 -5.50
N THR A 31 -14.64 1.82 -6.31
CA THR A 31 -13.68 2.47 -7.21
C THR A 31 -12.59 3.25 -6.46
N GLU A 32 -12.90 3.79 -5.30
CA GLU A 32 -11.95 4.45 -4.41
C GLU A 32 -11.14 3.43 -3.59
N ALA A 33 -11.82 2.43 -3.02
CA ALA A 33 -11.25 1.40 -2.17
C ALA A 33 -10.14 0.61 -2.86
N ARG A 34 -10.25 0.37 -4.18
CA ARG A 34 -9.19 -0.29 -4.97
C ARG A 34 -7.84 0.45 -4.93
N HIS A 35 -7.85 1.77 -4.67
CA HIS A 35 -6.65 2.60 -4.60
C HIS A 35 -6.24 2.85 -3.15
N VAL A 36 -7.21 3.14 -2.29
CA VAL A 36 -6.95 3.53 -0.90
C VAL A 36 -6.52 2.35 -0.03
N ILE A 37 -7.18 1.19 -0.15
CA ILE A 37 -6.87 0.02 0.69
C ILE A 37 -5.43 -0.47 0.47
N PRO A 38 -4.92 -0.67 -0.76
CA PRO A 38 -3.54 -1.06 -0.97
C PRO A 38 -2.56 -0.05 -0.37
N LYS A 39 -2.77 1.24 -0.61
CA LYS A 39 -1.91 2.31 -0.07
C LYS A 39 -1.83 2.27 1.45
N ARG A 40 -2.98 2.14 2.13
CA ARG A 40 -3.06 2.03 3.59
C ARG A 40 -2.41 0.76 4.11
N LYS A 41 -2.51 -0.36 3.39
CA LYS A 41 -1.79 -1.60 3.72
C LYS A 41 -0.27 -1.38 3.68
N MET A 42 0.25 -0.67 2.67
CA MET A 42 1.68 -0.32 2.63
C MET A 42 2.06 0.63 3.75
N GLU A 43 1.21 1.61 4.09
CA GLU A 43 1.51 2.62 5.12
C GLU A 43 1.51 2.03 6.54
N ARG A 44 0.73 0.97 6.79
CA ARG A 44 0.71 0.25 8.07
C ARG A 44 1.96 -0.58 8.30
N ASP A 45 2.49 -1.22 7.27
CA ASP A 45 3.73 -1.99 7.36
C ASP A 45 4.59 -1.77 6.09
N PRO A 46 5.28 -0.62 6.03
CA PRO A 46 6.05 -0.25 4.86
C PRO A 46 7.26 -1.17 4.62
N LEU A 47 7.86 -1.67 5.71
CA LEU A 47 9.05 -2.53 5.65
C LEU A 47 8.69 -3.93 5.13
N PHE A 48 7.58 -4.51 5.58
CA PHE A 48 7.07 -5.76 5.03
C PHE A 48 6.75 -5.64 3.54
N HIS A 49 6.17 -4.51 3.11
CA HIS A 49 5.90 -4.28 1.68
C HIS A 49 7.18 -4.16 0.86
N LEU A 50 8.17 -3.41 1.37
CA LEU A 50 9.48 -3.33 0.72
C LEU A 50 10.11 -4.72 0.56
N LYS A 51 10.09 -5.55 1.61
CA LYS A 51 10.60 -6.93 1.57
C LYS A 51 9.91 -7.77 0.48
N ASN A 52 8.59 -7.67 0.34
CA ASN A 52 7.86 -8.40 -0.69
C ASN A 52 8.23 -7.92 -2.11
N GLN A 53 8.32 -6.61 -2.33
CA GLN A 53 8.73 -6.06 -3.63
C GLN A 53 10.13 -6.52 -4.02
N ILE A 54 11.08 -6.51 -3.09
CA ILE A 54 12.44 -7.03 -3.32
C ILE A 54 12.39 -8.53 -3.65
N SER A 55 11.55 -9.30 -2.94
CA SER A 55 11.39 -10.74 -3.19
C SER A 55 10.83 -11.02 -4.59
N GLU A 56 9.88 -10.21 -5.06
CA GLU A 56 9.34 -10.30 -6.43
C GLU A 56 10.44 -10.02 -7.46
N ILE A 57 11.15 -8.90 -7.33
CA ILE A 57 12.23 -8.51 -8.25
C ILE A 57 13.33 -9.58 -8.34
N LEU A 58 13.72 -10.17 -7.20
CA LEU A 58 14.72 -11.24 -7.18
C LEU A 58 14.30 -12.49 -7.96
N ASN A 59 13.00 -12.78 -8.03
CA ASN A 59 12.44 -13.92 -8.76
C ASN A 59 12.22 -13.65 -10.26
N GLU A 60 12.33 -12.41 -10.73
CA GLU A 60 12.15 -12.09 -12.14
C GLU A 60 13.33 -12.55 -13.00
N TRP A 61 13.05 -12.84 -14.27
CA TRP A 61 14.09 -13.11 -15.27
C TRP A 61 14.69 -11.77 -15.74
N LYS A 62 15.66 -11.27 -14.96
CA LYS A 62 16.46 -10.07 -15.21
C LYS A 62 17.92 -10.33 -14.85
N SER A 63 18.84 -9.54 -15.39
CA SER A 63 20.24 -9.57 -14.96
C SER A 63 20.39 -9.04 -13.53
N ASP A 64 21.49 -9.40 -12.86
CA ASP A 64 21.75 -8.93 -11.50
C ASP A 64 21.82 -7.41 -11.42
N ALA A 65 22.43 -6.75 -12.42
CA ALA A 65 22.52 -5.30 -12.49
C ALA A 65 21.14 -4.61 -12.60
N GLU A 66 20.22 -5.19 -13.38
CA GLU A 66 18.84 -4.67 -13.47
C GLU A 66 18.10 -4.84 -12.15
N LYS A 67 18.24 -6.00 -11.49
CA LYS A 67 17.66 -6.26 -10.18
C LYS A 67 18.18 -5.30 -9.12
N GLU A 68 19.50 -5.10 -9.06
CA GLU A 68 20.14 -4.15 -8.14
C GLU A 68 19.62 -2.73 -8.32
N SER A 69 19.50 -2.27 -9.58
CA SER A 69 18.96 -0.94 -9.90
C SER A 69 17.51 -0.79 -9.42
N GLU A 70 16.64 -1.76 -9.71
CA GLU A 70 15.22 -1.70 -9.30
C GLU A 70 15.04 -1.80 -7.79
N ILE A 71 15.83 -2.67 -7.13
CA ILE A 71 15.83 -2.79 -5.66
C ILE A 71 16.28 -1.48 -5.02
N LEU A 72 17.34 -0.85 -5.53
CA LEU A 72 17.82 0.44 -5.04
C LEU A 72 16.72 1.50 -5.14
N ASP A 73 15.99 1.57 -6.26
CA ASP A 73 14.87 2.50 -6.42
C ASP A 73 13.75 2.26 -5.39
N LYS A 74 13.42 1.00 -5.07
CA LYS A 74 12.44 0.68 -4.02
C LYS A 74 12.93 1.11 -2.63
N ILE A 75 14.20 0.85 -2.32
CA ILE A 75 14.83 1.23 -1.04
C ILE A 75 14.83 2.76 -0.88
N LEU A 76 15.26 3.50 -1.91
CA LEU A 76 15.26 4.97 -1.89
C LEU A 76 13.84 5.52 -1.72
N THR A 77 12.86 4.97 -2.42
CA THR A 77 11.45 5.36 -2.28
C THR A 77 10.94 5.15 -0.85
N TYR A 78 11.28 4.01 -0.23
CA TYR A 78 10.93 3.72 1.16
C TYR A 78 11.57 4.72 2.12
N HIS A 79 12.88 4.97 2.04
CA HIS A 79 13.56 5.92 2.91
C HIS A 79 13.00 7.34 2.79
N LEU A 80 12.77 7.79 1.54
CA LEU A 80 12.21 9.12 1.28
C LEU A 80 10.81 9.30 1.89
N LYS A 81 9.98 8.24 1.86
CA LYS A 81 8.58 8.34 2.28
C LYS A 81 8.36 8.05 3.77
N TYR A 82 9.16 7.17 4.37
CA TYR A 82 8.87 6.62 5.70
C TYR A 82 9.96 6.84 6.75
N GLU A 83 11.24 7.02 6.39
CA GLU A 83 12.33 7.17 7.37
C GLU A 83 12.93 8.58 7.47
N ARG A 84 12.69 9.48 6.49
CA ARG A 84 13.12 10.89 6.58
C ARG A 84 12.20 11.76 7.47
N ARG A 85 11.77 11.27 8.63
CA ARG A 85 11.01 12.07 9.61
C ARG A 85 11.64 11.99 10.99
#